data_AF-A0A671YCQ9-F1
#
_entry.id   AF-A0A671YCQ9-F1
#
_cell.length_a   1.000
_cell.length_b   1.000
_cell.length_c   1.000
_cell.angle_alpha   90.00
_cell.angle_beta   90.00
_cell.angle_gamma   90.00
#
_symmetry.space_group_name_H-M   'P 1'
#
loop_
_entity.id
_entity.type
_entity.pdbx_description
1 polymer ?
#
loop_
_entity_poly.entity_id
_entity_poly.type
_entity_poly.pdbx_seq_one_letter_code
_entity_poly.pdbx_strand_id
1 'polypeptide(L)'
;MADPKYANLPGIAFNEPDVYETGDLPEDDQAQFESEELCSDSVERIVVNPNAAYDKFKDKHVTTKGLDFSDRISKSRRVGYESGEFEILGEGCGVKETPQQKYQRLVNEIQELTQEVDAIQTATKESNAEERLTPVVLAQQAAQLKQQLVSAHLDSLLGPQAHINLADPDGALARRLLTQLEAAKGSRGSSAGDSKPTASAKGPDGVVLYELHSRPEQEKFNESAKMAELEKRLAELEIAVGSGSDNIDINLIHACLFFSVMYLNPPIQSVLGKMNEIAKHKAAIEDADTQNKVSQLYDVVQKWDAMSTSIPQVVQRLVAVKELHEQAMQFGQLLTHLDTTQQMINNSLKDNNTLLTQVQQTMKENLVAVEENFAALDQRIKKLSN
;
A
#
# COMPACT_ATOMS: atom_id res chain seq x y z
N MET A 1 -37.70 -5.49 29.81
CA MET A 1 -37.74 -6.95 30.09
C MET A 1 -36.43 -7.28 30.80
N ALA A 2 -36.45 -7.97 31.93
CA ALA A 2 -35.24 -8.31 32.67
C ALA A 2 -34.33 -9.22 31.83
N ASP A 3 -33.03 -8.95 31.83
CA ASP A 3 -32.04 -9.84 31.22
C ASP A 3 -32.08 -11.21 31.93
N PRO A 4 -32.25 -12.32 31.18
CA PRO A 4 -32.35 -13.67 31.74
C PRO A 4 -31.14 -14.05 32.63
N LYS A 5 -29.98 -13.42 32.43
CA LYS A 5 -28.79 -13.65 33.24
C LYS A 5 -28.95 -13.20 34.70
N TYR A 6 -29.77 -12.19 34.97
CA TYR A 6 -29.91 -11.56 36.29
C TYR A 6 -31.27 -11.83 36.96
N ALA A 7 -32.22 -12.45 36.25
CA ALA A 7 -33.60 -12.67 36.73
C ALA A 7 -33.71 -13.51 38.03
N ASN A 8 -32.76 -14.40 38.29
CA ASN A 8 -32.78 -15.30 39.45
C ASN A 8 -31.89 -14.81 40.61
N LEU A 9 -31.25 -13.64 40.48
CA LEU A 9 -30.37 -13.10 41.50
C LEU A 9 -31.18 -12.22 42.48
N PRO A 10 -31.11 -12.46 43.80
CA PRO A 10 -31.74 -11.58 44.76
C PRO A 10 -30.98 -10.24 44.83
N GLY A 11 -31.72 -9.13 44.99
CA GLY A 11 -31.14 -7.79 45.19
C GLY A 11 -30.82 -7.00 43.91
N ILE A 12 -31.31 -7.43 42.75
CA ILE A 12 -31.20 -6.67 41.50
C ILE A 12 -32.36 -5.66 41.41
N ALA A 13 -32.02 -4.40 41.12
CA ALA A 13 -33.01 -3.35 40.87
C ALA A 13 -33.53 -3.45 39.42
N PHE A 14 -34.84 -3.65 39.24
CA PHE A 14 -35.46 -3.84 37.92
C PHE A 14 -36.19 -2.61 37.37
N ASN A 15 -36.52 -1.65 38.25
CA ASN A 15 -37.35 -0.48 37.92
C ASN A 15 -36.62 0.85 38.21
N GLU A 16 -35.29 0.80 38.30
CA GLU A 16 -34.45 1.99 38.42
C GLU A 16 -33.85 2.30 37.04
N PRO A 17 -33.64 3.58 36.69
CA PRO A 17 -32.89 3.94 35.49
C PRO A 17 -31.47 3.40 35.58
N ASP A 18 -30.93 2.94 34.45
CA ASP A 18 -29.58 2.36 34.36
C ASP A 18 -28.48 3.41 34.60
N VAL A 19 -28.76 4.67 34.25
CA VAL A 19 -27.84 5.80 34.37
C VAL A 19 -28.57 7.00 34.97
N TYR A 20 -27.98 7.62 36.00
CA TYR A 20 -28.42 8.92 36.53
C TYR A 20 -27.39 9.97 36.11
N GLU A 21 -27.73 10.76 35.10
CA GLU A 21 -26.87 11.81 34.56
C GLU A 21 -27.53 13.19 34.68
N THR A 22 -26.71 14.22 34.74
CA THR A 22 -27.16 15.61 34.57
C THR A 22 -27.48 15.86 33.11
N GLY A 23 -28.51 16.65 32.80
CA GLY A 23 -28.88 16.93 31.42
C GLY A 23 -27.72 17.55 30.64
N ASP A 24 -27.47 17.03 29.43
CA ASP A 24 -26.40 17.50 28.55
C ASP A 24 -26.57 18.99 28.25
N LEU A 25 -25.56 19.78 28.63
CA LEU A 25 -25.51 21.19 28.32
C LEU A 25 -24.85 21.39 26.95
N PRO A 26 -25.38 22.28 26.09
CA PRO A 26 -24.83 22.55 24.75
C PRO A 26 -23.51 23.35 24.78
N GLU A 27 -22.86 23.48 25.94
CA GLU A 27 -21.59 24.20 26.09
C GLU A 27 -20.41 23.38 25.56
N ASP A 28 -20.48 22.04 25.59
CA ASP A 28 -19.46 21.15 25.03
C ASP A 28 -19.43 21.16 23.48
N ASP A 29 -20.52 21.61 22.82
CA ASP A 29 -20.63 21.71 21.35
C ASP A 29 -20.06 23.03 20.79
N GLN A 30 -19.63 23.94 21.66
CA GLN A 30 -19.06 25.22 21.22
C GLN A 30 -17.55 25.05 21.04
N ALA A 31 -17.09 25.06 19.79
CA ALA A 31 -15.68 25.15 19.48
C ALA A 31 -15.10 26.46 20.05
N GLN A 32 -14.54 26.39 21.26
CA GLN A 32 -13.67 27.43 21.79
C GLN A 32 -12.36 27.35 21.02
N PHE A 33 -12.29 28.10 19.92
CA PHE A 33 -11.02 28.37 19.27
C PHE A 33 -10.17 29.19 20.25
N GLU A 34 -9.19 28.54 20.88
CA GLU A 34 -8.13 29.25 21.58
C GLU A 34 -7.55 30.26 20.59
N SER A 35 -7.70 31.54 20.91
CA SER A 35 -7.23 32.61 20.07
C SER A 35 -5.71 32.68 20.19
N GLU A 36 -5.00 31.87 19.41
CA GLU A 36 -3.56 32.01 19.26
C GLU A 36 -3.25 33.41 18.70
N GLU A 37 -2.33 34.14 19.33
CA GLU A 37 -1.85 35.47 18.90
C GLU A 37 -0.98 35.35 17.63
N LEU A 38 -1.56 34.88 16.53
CA LEU A 38 -0.88 34.76 15.23
C LEU A 38 -0.74 36.11 14.51
N CYS A 39 -1.39 37.16 15.01
CA CYS A 39 -1.39 38.51 14.47
C CYS A 39 -0.86 39.49 15.54
N SER A 40 0.44 39.74 15.52
CA SER A 40 1.09 40.75 16.37
C SER A 40 1.65 41.89 15.51
N ASP A 41 1.43 43.14 15.90
CA ASP A 41 1.98 44.32 15.18
C ASP A 41 3.52 44.38 15.19
N SER A 42 4.15 43.67 16.14
CA SER A 42 5.62 43.61 16.29
C SER A 42 6.29 42.46 15.52
N VAL A 43 5.52 41.54 14.91
CA VAL A 43 6.05 40.31 14.30
C VAL A 43 5.57 40.17 12.86
N GLU A 44 6.51 40.14 11.91
CA GLU A 44 6.18 39.85 10.52
C GLU A 44 5.88 38.35 10.32
N ARG A 45 4.67 38.06 9.82
CA ARG A 45 4.27 36.69 9.50
C ARG A 45 4.71 36.29 8.09
N ILE A 46 5.75 35.48 8.01
CA ILE A 46 6.24 34.96 6.73
C ILE A 46 5.55 33.62 6.44
N VAL A 47 4.70 33.59 5.41
CA VAL A 47 4.09 32.35 4.93
C VAL A 47 5.14 31.53 4.19
N VAL A 48 5.47 30.37 4.74
CA VAL A 48 6.38 29.43 4.10
C VAL A 48 5.61 28.60 3.08
N ASN A 49 5.92 28.77 1.80
CA ASN A 49 5.45 27.90 0.73
C ASN A 49 6.57 26.92 0.34
N PRO A 50 6.49 25.63 0.72
CA PRO A 50 7.54 24.65 0.44
C PRO A 50 7.82 24.47 -1.06
N ASN A 51 6.81 24.57 -1.91
CA ASN A 51 6.95 24.42 -3.36
C ASN A 51 7.75 25.59 -3.95
N ALA A 52 7.39 26.82 -3.57
CA ALA A 52 8.13 28.01 -4.00
C ALA A 52 9.55 28.07 -3.41
N ALA A 53 9.74 27.54 -2.20
CA ALA A 53 11.07 27.41 -1.60
C ALA A 53 11.91 26.36 -2.37
N TYR A 54 11.34 25.21 -2.70
CA TYR A 54 12.01 24.16 -3.48
C TYR A 54 12.50 24.71 -4.82
N ASP A 55 11.65 25.42 -5.57
CA ASP A 55 12.05 26.03 -6.85
C ASP A 55 13.21 27.03 -6.72
N LYS A 56 13.32 27.73 -5.59
CA LYS A 56 14.42 28.69 -5.34
C LYS A 56 15.76 28.01 -5.07
N PHE A 57 15.77 26.74 -4.67
CA PHE A 57 16.97 26.02 -4.25
C PHE A 57 17.29 24.77 -5.08
N LYS A 58 16.38 24.29 -5.93
CA LYS A 58 16.57 23.05 -6.71
C LYS A 58 17.86 23.04 -7.55
N ASP A 59 18.24 24.19 -8.10
CA ASP A 59 19.41 24.33 -8.98
C ASP A 59 20.68 24.77 -8.21
N LYS A 60 20.56 25.05 -6.91
CA LYS A 60 21.68 25.50 -6.07
C LYS A 60 22.31 24.30 -5.37
N HIS A 61 23.49 23.93 -5.82
CA HIS A 61 24.29 22.90 -5.18
C HIS A 61 25.31 23.50 -4.20
N VAL A 62 25.66 22.72 -3.18
CA VAL A 62 26.65 23.11 -2.18
C VAL A 62 27.90 22.24 -2.38
N THR A 63 29.04 22.89 -2.65
CA THR A 63 30.34 22.21 -2.77
C THR A 63 30.99 22.03 -1.40
N THR A 64 31.60 20.86 -1.19
CA THR A 64 32.27 20.51 0.09
C THR A 64 33.79 20.63 0.04
N LYS A 65 34.36 21.12 -1.07
CA LYS A 65 35.81 21.30 -1.22
C LYS A 65 36.28 22.49 -0.38
N GLY A 66 37.28 22.29 0.48
CA GLY A 66 37.90 23.37 1.27
C GLY A 66 37.24 23.67 2.62
N LEU A 67 36.25 22.86 3.04
CA LEU A 67 35.59 23.03 4.35
C LEU A 67 36.55 22.68 5.50
N ASP A 68 37.01 23.68 6.23
CA ASP A 68 37.82 23.52 7.45
C ASP A 68 37.14 24.21 8.64
N PHE A 69 36.37 23.44 9.41
CA PHE A 69 35.78 23.84 10.69
C PHE A 69 36.69 23.57 11.89
N SER A 70 37.91 23.05 11.69
CA SER A 70 38.85 22.88 12.81
C SER A 70 39.36 24.27 13.16
N ASP A 71 39.19 24.79 14.38
CA ASP A 71 39.59 26.16 14.79
C ASP A 71 41.13 26.42 14.81
N ARG A 72 41.89 25.88 13.84
CA ARG A 72 43.33 26.04 13.68
C ARG A 72 43.70 27.38 13.03
N ILE A 73 44.47 28.21 13.71
CA ILE A 73 44.87 29.53 13.20
C ILE A 73 45.74 29.36 11.93
N SER A 74 45.26 29.83 10.76
CA SER A 74 45.98 29.84 9.48
C SER A 74 46.00 31.23 8.83
N LYS A 75 46.89 31.43 7.84
CA LYS A 75 47.12 32.73 7.17
C LYS A 75 46.11 33.06 6.05
N SER A 76 45.33 32.10 5.58
CA SER A 76 44.29 32.31 4.55
C SER A 76 42.94 32.55 5.21
N ARG A 77 42.10 33.43 4.62
CA ARG A 77 40.73 33.62 5.08
C ARG A 77 40.01 32.28 4.98
N ARG A 78 39.50 31.78 6.10
CA ARG A 78 38.64 30.60 6.11
C ARG A 78 37.29 31.01 5.61
N VAL A 79 36.84 30.36 4.56
CA VAL A 79 35.50 30.53 4.03
C VAL A 79 34.81 29.18 4.20
N GLY A 80 33.56 29.21 4.65
CA GLY A 80 32.76 28.01 4.87
C GLY A 80 32.32 27.44 3.52
N TYR A 81 31.02 27.32 3.32
CA TYR A 81 30.49 26.98 2.00
C TYR A 81 30.75 28.15 1.04
N GLU A 82 31.78 28.03 0.20
CA GLU A 82 31.98 28.89 -0.96
C GLU A 82 31.09 28.40 -2.09
N SER A 83 30.20 29.29 -2.55
CA SER A 83 29.47 29.10 -3.79
C SER A 83 30.16 29.94 -4.86
N GLY A 84 30.87 29.30 -5.78
CA GLY A 84 31.43 29.96 -6.95
C GLY A 84 32.67 29.29 -7.53
N GLU A 85 32.49 28.42 -8.55
CA GLU A 85 33.59 28.03 -9.45
C GLU A 85 33.68 28.96 -10.69
N PHE A 86 32.89 30.04 -10.76
CA PHE A 86 32.74 30.84 -11.98
C PHE A 86 32.77 32.35 -11.69
N GLU A 87 33.96 32.94 -11.69
CA GLU A 87 34.14 34.39 -11.75
C GLU A 87 34.77 34.75 -13.10
N ILE A 88 33.94 35.22 -14.03
CA ILE A 88 34.38 35.83 -15.29
C ILE A 88 34.71 37.29 -14.96
N LEU A 89 35.97 37.69 -15.17
CA LEU A 89 36.37 39.08 -15.02
C LEU A 89 35.65 39.94 -16.06
N GLY A 90 35.01 41.02 -15.62
CA GLY A 90 34.31 41.96 -16.49
C GLY A 90 35.27 42.66 -17.47
N GLU A 91 34.75 42.95 -18.66
CA GLU A 91 35.49 43.56 -19.77
C GLU A 91 36.09 44.92 -19.35
N GLY A 92 37.42 45.04 -19.45
CA GLY A 92 38.16 46.26 -19.05
C GLY A 92 38.89 46.21 -17.69
N CYS A 93 38.86 45.09 -16.97
CA CYS A 93 39.62 44.95 -15.73
C CYS A 93 41.12 44.71 -16.01
N GLY A 94 42.00 45.62 -15.59
CA GLY A 94 43.46 45.59 -15.85
C GLY A 94 44.26 44.50 -15.11
N VAL A 95 43.59 43.47 -14.58
CA VAL A 95 44.23 42.32 -13.92
C VAL A 95 44.42 41.21 -14.95
N LYS A 96 45.62 40.61 -15.02
CA LYS A 96 45.90 39.52 -15.97
C LYS A 96 44.99 38.31 -15.67
N GLU A 97 44.20 37.90 -16.66
CA GLU A 97 43.37 36.68 -16.62
C GLU A 97 44.21 35.45 -16.27
N THR A 98 43.68 34.57 -15.42
CA THR A 98 44.27 33.23 -15.23
C THR A 98 44.03 32.36 -16.47
N PRO A 99 44.89 31.35 -16.77
CA PRO A 99 44.71 30.48 -17.93
C PRO A 99 43.34 29.78 -17.98
N GLN A 100 42.78 29.43 -16.82
CA GLN A 100 41.47 28.79 -16.69
C GLN A 100 40.32 29.77 -17.02
N GLN A 101 40.38 31.01 -16.52
CA GLN A 101 39.38 32.05 -16.84
C GLN A 101 39.39 32.42 -18.32
N LYS A 102 40.59 32.49 -18.93
CA LYS A 102 40.75 32.75 -20.36
C LYS A 102 40.15 31.64 -21.22
N TYR A 103 40.34 30.38 -20.83
CA TYR A 103 39.67 29.25 -21.48
C TYR A 103 38.15 29.40 -21.42
N GLN A 104 37.61 29.79 -20.28
CA GLN A 104 36.17 29.91 -20.07
C GLN A 104 35.52 31.05 -20.86
N ARG A 105 36.18 32.21 -20.97
CA ARG A 105 35.73 33.30 -21.87
C ARG A 105 35.72 32.85 -23.32
N LEU A 106 36.80 32.20 -23.78
CA LEU A 106 36.89 31.69 -25.14
C LEU A 106 35.84 30.62 -25.44
N VAL A 107 35.53 29.74 -24.48
CA VAL A 107 34.44 28.75 -24.63
C VAL A 107 33.10 29.47 -24.82
N ASN A 108 32.82 30.51 -24.06
CA ASN A 108 31.57 31.28 -24.19
C ASN A 108 31.50 32.06 -25.52
N GLU A 109 32.59 32.69 -25.96
CA GLU A 109 32.65 33.40 -27.26
C GLU A 109 32.47 32.42 -28.44
N ILE A 110 33.06 31.22 -28.35
CA ILE A 110 32.86 30.18 -29.37
C ILE A 110 31.41 29.66 -29.35
N GLN A 111 30.80 29.52 -28.17
CA GLN A 111 29.40 29.11 -28.02
C GLN A 111 28.45 30.14 -28.63
N GLU A 112 28.67 31.44 -28.38
CA GLU A 112 27.88 32.54 -28.93
C GLU A 112 27.96 32.57 -30.47
N LEU A 113 29.17 32.46 -31.02
CA LEU A 113 29.37 32.37 -32.47
C LEU A 113 28.66 31.14 -33.07
N THR A 114 28.68 30.00 -32.37
CA THR A 114 27.99 28.78 -32.83
C THR A 114 26.47 28.98 -32.85
N GLN A 115 25.90 29.64 -31.82
CA GLN A 115 24.47 29.97 -31.76
C GLN A 115 24.07 30.95 -32.85
N GLU A 116 24.90 31.93 -33.17
CA GLU A 116 24.65 32.88 -34.26
C GLU A 116 24.60 32.18 -35.63
N VAL A 117 25.51 31.24 -35.88
CA VAL A 117 25.53 30.42 -37.10
C VAL A 117 24.32 29.49 -37.18
N ASP A 118 23.93 28.85 -36.08
CA ASP A 118 22.74 28.01 -36.04
C ASP A 118 21.45 28.83 -36.23
N ALA A 119 21.38 30.04 -35.69
CA ALA A 119 20.25 30.96 -35.91
C ALA A 119 20.13 31.38 -37.39
N ILE A 120 21.26 31.59 -38.08
CA ILE A 120 21.28 31.85 -39.53
C ILE A 120 20.83 30.59 -40.30
N GLN A 121 21.22 29.39 -39.83
CA GLN A 121 20.86 28.14 -40.48
C GLN A 121 19.38 27.75 -40.29
N THR A 122 18.80 28.00 -39.12
CA THR A 122 17.38 27.76 -38.83
C THR A 122 16.50 28.73 -39.62
N ALA A 123 16.87 30.02 -39.70
CA ALA A 123 16.20 31.00 -40.56
C ALA A 123 16.19 30.59 -42.05
N THR A 124 17.22 29.85 -42.50
CA THR A 124 17.30 29.32 -43.87
C THR A 124 16.50 28.02 -44.06
N LYS A 125 16.35 27.19 -43.02
CA LYS A 125 15.59 25.92 -43.05
C LYS A 125 14.07 26.11 -42.95
N GLU A 126 13.60 27.14 -42.26
CA GLU A 126 12.15 27.44 -42.14
C GLU A 126 11.52 27.78 -43.50
N SER A 127 12.29 28.27 -44.48
CA SER A 127 11.80 28.51 -45.85
C SER A 127 11.54 27.23 -46.66
N ASN A 128 11.92 26.03 -46.17
CA ASN A 128 11.75 24.73 -46.85
C ASN A 128 10.70 23.82 -46.18
N ALA A 129 9.97 24.28 -45.17
CA ALA A 129 9.10 23.44 -44.35
C ALA A 129 7.71 23.13 -44.98
N GLU A 130 7.29 23.85 -46.01
CA GLU A 130 5.99 23.62 -46.68
C GLU A 130 5.97 22.35 -47.58
N GLU A 131 7.11 21.69 -47.81
CA GLU A 131 7.23 20.57 -48.75
C GLU A 131 6.94 19.16 -48.14
N ARG A 132 6.61 19.06 -46.84
CA ARG A 132 6.54 17.76 -46.12
C ARG A 132 5.17 17.08 -46.04
N LEU A 133 4.07 17.72 -46.43
CA LEU A 133 2.74 17.09 -46.44
C LEU A 133 2.44 16.47 -47.81
N THR A 134 3.10 15.35 -48.09
CA THR A 134 2.85 14.60 -49.34
C THR A 134 1.59 13.72 -49.21
N PRO A 135 0.74 13.67 -50.24
CA PRO A 135 -0.52 12.90 -50.23
C PRO A 135 -0.34 11.39 -50.00
N VAL A 136 0.87 10.87 -50.23
CA VAL A 136 1.25 9.48 -49.92
C VAL A 136 1.26 9.21 -48.41
N VAL A 137 1.70 10.17 -47.59
CA VAL A 137 1.70 10.03 -46.12
C VAL A 137 0.27 10.04 -45.57
N LEU A 138 -0.60 10.89 -46.10
CA LEU A 138 -2.03 10.88 -45.75
C LEU A 138 -2.71 9.57 -46.17
N ALA A 139 -2.39 9.03 -47.34
CA ALA A 139 -2.91 7.74 -47.79
C ALA A 139 -2.46 6.58 -46.88
N GLN A 140 -1.21 6.61 -46.40
CA GLN A 140 -0.69 5.61 -45.48
C GLN A 140 -1.33 5.70 -44.09
N GLN A 141 -1.59 6.90 -43.59
CA GLN A 141 -2.34 7.11 -42.34
C GLN A 141 -3.79 6.63 -42.47
N ALA A 142 -4.46 6.91 -43.59
CA ALA A 142 -5.81 6.41 -43.86
C ALA A 142 -5.88 4.88 -43.96
N ALA A 143 -4.86 4.24 -44.54
CA ALA A 143 -4.76 2.78 -44.61
C ALA A 143 -4.54 2.15 -43.22
N GLN A 144 -3.71 2.76 -42.36
CA GLN A 144 -3.54 2.33 -40.97
C GLN A 144 -4.83 2.47 -40.17
N LEU A 145 -5.57 3.57 -40.36
CA LEU A 145 -6.85 3.78 -39.70
C LEU A 145 -7.89 2.72 -40.10
N LYS A 146 -7.93 2.38 -41.39
CA LYS A 146 -8.79 1.30 -41.91
C LYS A 146 -8.43 -0.06 -41.27
N GLN A 147 -7.14 -0.36 -41.13
CA GLN A 147 -6.68 -1.60 -40.49
C GLN A 147 -7.15 -1.67 -39.03
N GLN A 148 -7.02 -0.58 -38.27
CA GLN A 148 -7.45 -0.50 -36.86
C GLN A 148 -8.96 -0.63 -36.70
N LEU A 149 -9.75 -0.05 -37.62
CA LEU A 149 -11.20 -0.19 -37.58
C LEU A 149 -11.65 -1.64 -37.82
N VAL A 150 -11.00 -2.33 -38.76
CA VAL A 150 -11.29 -3.73 -39.05
C VAL A 150 -10.91 -4.63 -37.87
N SER A 151 -9.78 -4.39 -37.20
CA SER A 151 -9.42 -5.15 -36.00
C SER A 151 -10.37 -4.92 -34.83
N ALA A 152 -10.78 -3.67 -34.57
CA ALA A 152 -11.74 -3.36 -33.52
C ALA A 152 -13.12 -4.00 -33.76
N HIS A 153 -13.57 -4.03 -35.03
CA HIS A 153 -14.81 -4.71 -35.41
C HIS A 153 -14.68 -6.23 -35.27
N LEU A 154 -13.50 -6.80 -35.56
CA LEU A 154 -13.22 -8.21 -35.38
C LEU A 154 -13.27 -8.60 -33.88
N ASP A 155 -12.67 -7.81 -33.00
CA ASP A 155 -12.73 -8.03 -31.55
C ASP A 155 -14.17 -7.99 -31.00
N SER A 156 -15.00 -7.06 -31.51
CA SER A 156 -16.42 -7.00 -31.16
C SER A 156 -17.22 -8.21 -31.63
N LEU A 157 -16.86 -8.83 -32.76
CA LEU A 157 -17.56 -9.99 -33.32
C LEU A 157 -17.15 -11.30 -32.65
N LEU A 158 -15.88 -11.46 -32.28
CA LEU A 158 -15.40 -12.66 -31.61
C LEU A 158 -15.67 -12.66 -30.09
N GLY A 159 -15.92 -11.48 -29.51
CA GLY A 159 -16.21 -11.31 -28.09
C GLY A 159 -14.95 -11.17 -27.22
N PRO A 160 -15.07 -10.59 -26.02
CA PRO A 160 -13.92 -10.15 -25.20
C PRO A 160 -13.00 -11.27 -24.68
N GLN A 161 -13.32 -12.54 -24.93
CA GLN A 161 -12.59 -13.71 -24.43
C GLN A 161 -12.01 -14.59 -25.56
N ALA A 162 -12.17 -14.19 -26.82
CA ALA A 162 -11.64 -14.97 -27.94
C ALA A 162 -10.18 -14.62 -28.19
N HIS A 163 -9.27 -15.57 -27.94
CA HIS A 163 -7.86 -15.43 -28.27
C HIS A 163 -7.57 -16.12 -29.60
N ILE A 164 -7.37 -15.34 -30.67
CA ILE A 164 -6.94 -15.87 -31.96
C ILE A 164 -5.43 -16.11 -31.92
N ASN A 165 -5.00 -17.36 -31.80
CA ASN A 165 -3.60 -17.72 -31.93
C ASN A 165 -3.30 -18.14 -33.38
N LEU A 166 -2.78 -17.21 -34.19
CA LEU A 166 -2.43 -17.46 -35.59
C LEU A 166 -1.30 -18.50 -35.77
N ALA A 167 -0.51 -18.76 -34.72
CA ALA A 167 0.57 -19.75 -34.75
C ALA A 167 0.07 -21.19 -34.51
N ASP A 168 -1.12 -21.37 -33.90
CA ASP A 168 -1.74 -22.67 -33.69
C ASP A 168 -3.27 -22.57 -33.86
N PRO A 169 -3.77 -22.44 -35.11
CA PRO A 169 -5.17 -22.17 -35.39
C PRO A 169 -6.12 -23.30 -34.96
N ASP A 170 -5.65 -24.54 -34.94
CA ASP A 170 -6.44 -25.74 -34.56
C ASP A 170 -6.15 -26.23 -33.13
N GLY A 171 -5.24 -25.55 -32.40
CA GLY A 171 -4.73 -26.03 -31.11
C GLY A 171 -3.97 -27.36 -31.22
N ALA A 172 -3.45 -27.69 -32.41
CA ALA A 172 -2.83 -28.97 -32.71
C ALA A 172 -1.44 -29.10 -32.05
N LEU A 173 -0.69 -28.00 -31.94
CA LEU A 173 0.58 -27.99 -31.21
C LEU A 173 0.34 -28.19 -29.71
N ALA A 174 -0.66 -27.53 -29.14
CA ALA A 174 -1.05 -27.73 -27.74
C ALA A 174 -1.44 -29.19 -27.45
N ARG A 175 -2.27 -29.81 -28.31
CA ARG A 175 -2.64 -31.23 -28.18
C ARG A 175 -1.44 -32.15 -28.34
N ARG A 176 -0.55 -31.89 -29.31
CA ARG A 176 0.66 -32.69 -29.52
C ARG A 176 1.60 -32.63 -28.32
N LEU A 177 1.79 -31.45 -27.72
CA LEU A 177 2.56 -31.28 -26.49
C LEU A 177 1.93 -32.08 -25.34
N LEU A 178 0.62 -32.00 -25.14
CA LEU A 178 -0.09 -32.80 -24.13
C LEU A 178 0.09 -34.31 -24.35
N THR A 179 -0.07 -34.80 -25.58
CA THR A 179 0.14 -36.22 -25.90
C THR A 179 1.61 -36.65 -25.73
N GLN A 180 2.58 -35.80 -26.07
CA GLN A 180 4.00 -36.08 -25.86
C GLN A 180 4.35 -36.12 -24.37
N LEU A 181 3.68 -35.33 -23.54
CA LEU A 181 3.83 -35.37 -22.08
C LEU A 181 3.20 -36.61 -21.46
N GLU A 182 2.03 -37.02 -21.95
CA GLU A 182 1.39 -38.27 -21.54
C GLU A 182 2.26 -39.48 -21.92
N ALA A 183 2.87 -39.46 -23.11
CA ALA A 183 3.82 -40.49 -23.55
C ALA A 183 5.11 -40.50 -22.69
N ALA A 184 5.67 -39.32 -22.38
CA ALA A 184 6.83 -39.20 -21.50
C ALA A 184 6.52 -39.62 -20.04
N LYS A 185 5.29 -39.41 -19.57
CA LYS A 185 4.78 -39.90 -18.29
C LYS A 185 4.64 -41.42 -18.28
N GLY A 186 4.16 -42.01 -19.38
CA GLY A 186 4.07 -43.47 -19.57
C GLY A 186 5.42 -44.18 -19.61
N SER A 187 6.45 -43.53 -20.17
CA SER A 187 7.81 -44.08 -20.27
C SER A 187 8.56 -44.13 -18.92
N ARG A 188 8.14 -43.38 -17.90
CA ARG A 188 8.75 -43.40 -16.55
C ARG A 188 8.21 -44.50 -15.63
N GLY A 189 7.22 -45.27 -16.06
CA GLY A 189 6.61 -46.35 -15.28
C GLY A 189 7.38 -47.68 -15.27
N SER A 190 8.54 -47.79 -15.92
CA SER A 190 9.26 -49.08 -16.03
C SER A 190 10.78 -48.89 -16.12
N SER A 191 11.43 -48.59 -14.99
CA SER A 191 12.79 -49.06 -14.65
C SER A 191 13.27 -48.38 -13.37
N ALA A 192 13.01 -49.02 -12.22
CA ALA A 192 13.79 -48.78 -11.02
C ALA A 192 15.15 -49.49 -11.20
N GLY A 193 16.22 -48.72 -11.35
CA GLY A 193 17.57 -49.24 -11.56
C GLY A 193 18.61 -48.12 -11.42
N ASP A 194 19.14 -48.04 -10.21
CA ASP A 194 20.21 -47.19 -9.68
C ASP A 194 21.35 -46.80 -10.66
N SER A 195 21.67 -45.49 -10.77
CA SER A 195 23.06 -44.98 -10.86
C SER A 195 23.15 -43.44 -11.01
N LYS A 196 23.75 -42.84 -9.98
CA LYS A 196 24.53 -41.58 -9.86
C LYS A 196 24.76 -40.72 -11.13
N PRO A 197 24.48 -39.39 -11.10
CA PRO A 197 24.83 -38.51 -12.22
C PRO A 197 26.20 -37.85 -12.05
N THR A 198 27.09 -38.06 -13.03
CA THR A 198 28.21 -37.18 -13.35
C THR A 198 27.75 -36.10 -14.33
N ALA A 199 28.23 -34.87 -14.10
CA ALA A 199 27.90 -33.69 -14.90
C ALA A 199 28.40 -33.84 -16.35
N SER A 200 27.49 -33.72 -17.31
CA SER A 200 27.82 -33.33 -18.69
C SER A 200 26.61 -32.63 -19.35
N ALA A 201 26.89 -31.51 -20.02
CA ALA A 201 25.95 -30.53 -20.54
C ALA A 201 25.34 -30.90 -21.91
N LYS A 202 24.73 -32.09 -22.01
CA LYS A 202 23.75 -32.42 -23.06
C LYS A 202 22.64 -33.26 -22.42
N GLY A 203 21.43 -32.69 -22.38
CA GLY A 203 20.28 -33.34 -21.77
C GLY A 203 20.00 -34.71 -22.41
N PRO A 204 19.61 -35.74 -21.65
CA PRO A 204 19.30 -37.05 -22.20
C PRO A 204 18.05 -36.94 -23.08
N ASP A 205 18.11 -37.54 -24.27
CA ASP A 205 16.97 -37.70 -25.16
C ASP A 205 15.85 -38.45 -24.38
N GLY A 206 14.82 -37.70 -23.96
CA GLY A 206 13.72 -38.21 -23.12
C GLY A 206 13.49 -37.49 -21.78
N VAL A 207 14.32 -36.53 -21.35
CA VAL A 207 14.03 -35.71 -20.16
C VAL A 207 13.32 -34.43 -20.54
N VAL A 208 12.02 -34.35 -20.22
CA VAL A 208 11.23 -33.13 -20.38
C VAL A 208 11.69 -32.11 -19.33
N LEU A 209 12.43 -31.10 -19.77
CA LEU A 209 12.83 -29.95 -18.95
C LEU A 209 11.86 -28.79 -19.21
N TYR A 210 11.09 -28.43 -18.20
CA TYR A 210 10.29 -27.21 -18.18
C TYR A 210 11.09 -26.10 -17.51
N GLU A 211 11.49 -25.08 -18.26
CA GLU A 211 12.09 -23.88 -17.71
C GLU A 211 11.04 -22.76 -17.69
N LEU A 212 10.54 -22.44 -16.51
CA LEU A 212 9.58 -21.36 -16.30
C LEU A 212 10.35 -20.10 -15.92
N HIS A 213 10.45 -19.14 -16.85
CA HIS A 213 10.94 -17.80 -16.55
C HIS A 213 9.77 -16.90 -16.14
N SER A 214 9.62 -16.66 -14.84
CA SER A 214 8.69 -15.63 -14.31
C SER A 214 9.48 -14.46 -13.72
N ARG A 215 8.96 -13.24 -13.87
CA ARG A 215 9.49 -12.01 -13.27
C ARG A 215 8.52 -11.48 -12.20
N PRO A 216 8.51 -12.06 -10.99
CA PRO A 216 7.52 -11.75 -9.95
C PRO A 216 7.60 -10.29 -9.47
N GLU A 217 8.77 -9.66 -9.52
CA GLU A 217 8.91 -8.24 -9.14
C GLU A 217 8.19 -7.29 -10.10
N GLN A 218 8.17 -7.62 -11.40
CA GLN A 218 7.47 -6.80 -12.39
C GLN A 218 5.96 -6.89 -12.23
N GLU A 219 5.44 -8.08 -11.91
CA GLU A 219 4.01 -8.28 -11.66
C GLU A 219 3.55 -7.52 -10.41
N LYS A 220 4.30 -7.64 -9.30
CA LYS A 220 4.03 -6.87 -8.07
C LYS A 220 4.11 -5.36 -8.31
N PHE A 221 5.09 -4.91 -9.07
CA PHE A 221 5.21 -3.49 -9.44
C PHE A 221 3.99 -3.02 -10.25
N ASN A 222 3.54 -3.81 -11.23
CA ASN A 222 2.37 -3.48 -12.04
C ASN A 222 1.07 -3.44 -11.21
N GLU A 223 0.91 -4.34 -10.24
CA GLU A 223 -0.24 -4.32 -9.31
C GLU A 223 -0.20 -3.11 -8.39
N SER A 224 0.96 -2.82 -7.79
CA SER A 224 1.15 -1.64 -6.94
C SER A 224 0.93 -0.33 -7.71
N ALA A 225 1.38 -0.25 -8.96
CA ALA A 225 1.16 0.92 -9.81
C ALA A 225 -0.33 1.17 -10.08
N LYS A 226 -1.12 0.11 -10.35
CA LYS A 226 -2.58 0.21 -10.50
C LYS A 226 -3.26 0.66 -9.21
N MET A 227 -2.82 0.14 -8.06
CA MET A 227 -3.35 0.55 -6.76
C MET A 227 -3.06 2.03 -6.48
N ALA A 228 -1.84 2.50 -6.78
CA ALA A 228 -1.44 3.91 -6.63
C ALA A 228 -2.22 4.84 -7.57
N GLU A 229 -2.54 4.40 -8.80
CA GLU A 229 -3.41 5.17 -9.71
C GLU A 229 -4.83 5.33 -9.15
N LEU A 230 -5.40 4.24 -8.62
CA LEU A 230 -6.72 4.28 -7.96
C LEU A 230 -6.70 5.16 -6.72
N GLU A 231 -5.65 5.09 -5.90
CA GLU A 231 -5.47 5.94 -4.73
C GLU A 231 -5.37 7.42 -5.11
N LYS A 232 -4.57 7.76 -6.13
CA LYS A 232 -4.47 9.13 -6.65
C LYS A 232 -5.84 9.64 -7.11
N ARG A 233 -6.58 8.85 -7.87
CA ARG A 233 -7.92 9.23 -8.34
C ARG A 233 -8.91 9.36 -7.19
N LEU A 234 -8.82 8.49 -6.18
CA LEU A 234 -9.65 8.58 -4.98
C LEU A 234 -9.32 9.85 -4.18
N ALA A 235 -8.05 10.21 -4.04
CA ALA A 235 -7.61 11.44 -3.40
C ALA A 235 -8.09 12.69 -4.17
N GLU A 236 -8.04 12.67 -5.50
CA GLU A 236 -8.60 13.76 -6.33
C GLU A 236 -10.12 13.90 -6.14
N LEU A 237 -10.85 12.78 -6.04
CA LEU A 237 -12.28 12.77 -5.73
C LEU A 237 -12.56 13.24 -4.29
N GLU A 238 -11.72 12.84 -3.34
CA GLU A 238 -11.80 13.29 -1.95
C GLU A 238 -11.50 14.77 -1.83
N ILE A 239 -10.60 15.36 -2.61
CA ILE A 239 -10.39 16.81 -2.63
C ILE A 239 -11.60 17.53 -3.26
N ALA A 240 -12.22 16.94 -4.29
CA ALA A 240 -13.37 17.54 -4.96
C ALA A 240 -14.67 17.46 -4.14
N VAL A 241 -14.85 16.39 -3.35
CA VAL A 241 -16.06 16.14 -2.54
C VAL A 241 -15.86 16.51 -1.07
N GLY A 242 -14.64 16.38 -0.58
CA GLY A 242 -14.19 16.66 0.79
C GLY A 242 -14.20 18.15 1.07
N SER A 243 -15.40 18.67 1.31
CA SER A 243 -15.53 19.75 2.27
C SER A 243 -15.16 19.16 3.64
N GLY A 244 -14.28 19.86 4.37
CA GLY A 244 -13.71 19.41 5.63
C GLY A 244 -14.74 18.85 6.62
N SER A 245 -14.23 18.03 7.54
CA SER A 245 -14.95 17.39 8.66
C SER A 245 -16.29 18.05 9.02
N ASP A 246 -17.29 17.18 9.10
CA ASP A 246 -18.63 17.37 9.63
C ASP A 246 -19.71 17.57 8.56
N ASN A 247 -20.33 16.42 8.24
CA ASN A 247 -21.62 16.26 7.57
C ASN A 247 -21.60 16.42 6.03
N ILE A 248 -20.85 15.55 5.34
CA ILE A 248 -21.30 15.04 4.03
C ILE A 248 -22.39 13.99 4.29
N ASP A 249 -23.44 14.41 4.99
CA ASP A 249 -24.68 13.66 4.97
C ASP A 249 -25.29 13.83 3.58
N ILE A 250 -26.15 12.88 3.24
CA ILE A 250 -27.07 12.79 2.10
C ILE A 250 -27.82 14.11 1.76
N ASN A 251 -27.63 15.15 2.57
CA ASN A 251 -28.11 16.52 2.48
C ASN A 251 -27.63 17.33 1.26
N LEU A 252 -26.53 17.01 0.55
CA LEU A 252 -26.19 17.77 -0.67
C LEU A 252 -27.25 17.54 -1.78
N ILE A 253 -27.70 16.29 -1.93
CA ILE A 253 -28.78 15.93 -2.85
C ILE A 253 -30.12 16.41 -2.30
N HIS A 254 -30.34 16.26 -0.99
CA HIS A 254 -31.59 16.67 -0.34
C HIS A 254 -31.81 18.19 -0.40
N ALA A 255 -30.76 19.00 -0.19
CA ALA A 255 -30.80 20.47 -0.27
C ALA A 255 -31.04 20.95 -1.72
N CYS A 256 -30.44 20.29 -2.72
CA CYS A 256 -30.71 20.59 -4.12
C CYS A 256 -32.14 20.23 -4.54
N LEU A 257 -32.70 19.12 -4.05
CA LEU A 257 -34.08 18.73 -4.34
C LEU A 257 -35.12 19.62 -3.63
N PHE A 258 -34.85 20.00 -2.38
CA PHE A 258 -35.77 20.80 -1.55
C PHE A 258 -36.08 22.16 -2.19
N PHE A 259 -35.07 22.79 -2.81
CA PHE A 259 -35.22 24.06 -3.53
C PHE A 259 -36.16 23.95 -4.75
N SER A 260 -36.18 22.79 -5.40
CA SER A 260 -37.03 22.51 -6.57
C SER A 260 -38.49 22.23 -6.18
N VAL A 261 -38.71 21.61 -5.02
CA VAL A 261 -40.05 21.26 -4.51
C VAL A 261 -40.80 22.49 -3.97
N MET A 262 -40.10 23.49 -3.41
CA MET A 262 -40.72 24.74 -2.92
C MET A 262 -41.46 25.54 -4.01
N TYR A 263 -41.12 25.36 -5.29
CA TYR A 263 -41.75 26.06 -6.41
C TYR A 263 -43.14 25.48 -6.82
N LEU A 264 -43.55 24.32 -6.31
CA LEU A 264 -44.79 23.62 -6.69
C LEU A 264 -45.94 23.71 -5.67
N ASN A 265 -45.86 24.67 -4.74
CA ASN A 265 -46.67 24.71 -3.51
C ASN A 265 -48.18 25.15 -3.60
N PRO A 266 -48.69 25.87 -4.61
CA PRO A 266 -50.08 26.36 -4.54
C PRO A 266 -51.22 25.30 -4.65
N PRO A 267 -51.14 24.25 -5.49
CA PRO A 267 -52.23 23.26 -5.61
C PRO A 267 -52.26 22.23 -4.46
N ILE A 268 -51.14 21.99 -3.78
CA ILE A 268 -51.00 21.01 -2.69
C ILE A 268 -51.73 21.49 -1.41
N GLN A 269 -51.71 22.81 -1.14
CA GLN A 269 -52.35 23.40 0.04
C GLN A 269 -53.88 23.19 0.09
N SER A 270 -54.56 23.23 -1.07
CA SER A 270 -56.02 23.04 -1.17
C SER A 270 -56.42 21.57 -1.00
N VAL A 271 -55.60 20.65 -1.51
CA VAL A 271 -55.78 19.20 -1.33
C VAL A 271 -55.56 18.80 0.13
N LEU A 272 -54.57 19.41 0.80
CA LEU A 272 -54.30 19.20 2.23
C LEU A 272 -55.51 19.58 3.11
N GLY A 273 -56.20 20.68 2.80
CA GLY A 273 -57.41 21.08 3.52
C GLY A 273 -58.55 20.06 3.42
N LYS A 274 -58.76 19.47 2.24
CA LYS A 274 -59.77 18.41 2.03
C LYS A 274 -59.37 17.08 2.68
N MET A 275 -58.09 16.74 2.65
CA MET A 275 -57.52 15.56 3.33
C MET A 275 -57.71 15.64 4.85
N ASN A 276 -57.59 16.83 5.43
CA ASN A 276 -57.72 17.03 6.88
C ASN A 276 -59.18 16.85 7.37
N GLU A 277 -60.17 17.23 6.57
CA GLU A 277 -61.59 16.94 6.88
C GLU A 277 -61.92 15.43 6.79
N ILE A 278 -61.29 14.71 5.86
CA ILE A 278 -61.42 13.24 5.77
C ILE A 278 -60.70 12.56 6.94
N ALA A 279 -59.53 13.08 7.37
CA ALA A 279 -58.77 12.56 8.50
C ALA A 279 -59.53 12.68 9.83
N LYS A 280 -60.29 13.77 10.06
CA LYS A 280 -61.16 13.92 11.23
C LYS A 280 -62.21 12.81 11.36
N HIS A 281 -62.79 12.38 10.24
CA HIS A 281 -63.75 11.26 10.23
C HIS A 281 -63.09 9.89 10.42
N LYS A 282 -61.80 9.74 10.04
CA LYS A 282 -61.05 8.48 10.17
C LYS A 282 -60.40 8.31 11.56
N ALA A 283 -59.98 9.39 12.20
CA ALA A 283 -59.42 9.39 13.56
C ALA A 283 -60.41 8.88 14.62
N ALA A 284 -61.72 8.91 14.34
CA ALA A 284 -62.74 8.32 15.20
C ALA A 284 -62.82 6.77 15.08
N ILE A 285 -62.08 6.15 14.16
CA ILE A 285 -62.15 4.73 13.81
C ILE A 285 -60.83 3.98 14.11
N GLU A 286 -59.70 4.68 14.22
CA GLU A 286 -58.39 4.07 14.50
C GLU A 286 -58.12 3.98 16.02
N ASP A 287 -57.70 2.79 16.47
CA ASP A 287 -57.36 2.50 17.87
C ASP A 287 -56.03 3.16 18.25
N ALA A 288 -56.04 4.03 19.27
CA ALA A 288 -54.88 4.81 19.71
C ALA A 288 -53.68 3.93 20.08
N ASP A 289 -53.93 2.71 20.58
CA ASP A 289 -52.88 1.74 20.88
C ASP A 289 -52.19 1.20 19.63
N THR A 290 -52.91 1.05 18.52
CA THR A 290 -52.31 0.65 17.24
C THR A 290 -51.47 1.77 16.64
N GLN A 291 -51.93 3.02 16.77
CA GLN A 291 -51.19 4.18 16.28
C GLN A 291 -49.89 4.42 17.08
N ASN A 292 -49.94 4.25 18.40
CA ASN A 292 -48.74 4.30 19.24
C ASN A 292 -47.74 3.19 18.89
N LYS A 293 -48.21 1.95 18.65
CA LYS A 293 -47.34 0.85 18.22
C LYS A 293 -46.72 1.10 16.84
N VAL A 294 -47.48 1.64 15.90
CA VAL A 294 -46.98 2.00 14.57
C VAL A 294 -45.94 3.12 14.65
N SER A 295 -46.17 4.14 15.48
CA SER A 295 -45.19 5.21 15.72
C SER A 295 -43.89 4.66 16.32
N GLN A 296 -43.98 3.78 17.32
CA GLN A 296 -42.79 3.14 17.91
C GLN A 296 -42.03 2.28 16.90
N LEU A 297 -42.74 1.56 16.03
CA LEU A 297 -42.11 0.79 14.96
C LEU A 297 -41.42 1.70 13.94
N TYR A 298 -42.03 2.85 13.62
CA TYR A 298 -41.42 3.84 12.74
C TYR A 298 -40.11 4.39 13.33
N ASP A 299 -40.10 4.75 14.61
CA ASP A 299 -38.90 5.23 15.31
C ASP A 299 -37.79 4.17 15.32
N VAL A 300 -38.14 2.90 15.51
CA VAL A 300 -37.18 1.79 15.42
C VAL A 300 -36.63 1.67 14.00
N VAL A 301 -37.49 1.67 12.97
CA VAL A 301 -37.04 1.59 11.58
C VAL A 301 -36.12 2.77 11.23
N GLN A 302 -36.46 3.99 11.65
CA GLN A 302 -35.66 5.18 11.40
C GLN A 302 -34.27 5.09 12.07
N LYS A 303 -34.19 4.60 13.32
CA LYS A 303 -32.92 4.37 14.01
C LYS A 303 -32.03 3.35 13.30
N TRP A 304 -32.63 2.32 12.69
CA TRP A 304 -31.91 1.24 12.03
C TRP A 304 -31.69 1.46 10.52
N ASP A 305 -32.28 2.48 9.92
CA ASP A 305 -32.19 2.75 8.47
C ASP A 305 -30.73 3.03 8.04
N ALA A 306 -30.04 3.91 8.78
CA ALA A 306 -28.62 4.18 8.56
C ALA A 306 -27.77 2.90 8.71
N MET A 307 -28.04 2.10 9.75
CA MET A 307 -27.35 0.83 9.96
C MET A 307 -27.60 -0.16 8.81
N SER A 308 -28.85 -0.26 8.33
CA SER A 308 -29.25 -1.14 7.23
C SER A 308 -28.44 -0.88 5.96
N THR A 309 -28.22 0.40 5.62
CA THR A 309 -27.39 0.78 4.45
C THR A 309 -25.91 0.44 4.62
N SER A 310 -25.41 0.37 5.86
CA SER A 310 -24.01 0.05 6.17
C SER A 310 -23.71 -1.46 6.22
N ILE A 311 -24.70 -2.32 6.47
CA ILE A 311 -24.51 -3.77 6.62
C ILE A 311 -23.79 -4.40 5.40
N PRO A 312 -24.19 -4.13 4.14
CA PRO A 312 -23.49 -4.66 2.98
C PRO A 312 -22.01 -4.26 2.93
N GLN A 313 -21.69 -3.01 3.33
CA GLN A 313 -20.31 -2.51 3.38
C GLN A 313 -19.50 -3.25 4.47
N VAL A 314 -20.10 -3.48 5.65
CA VAL A 314 -19.47 -4.26 6.72
C VAL A 314 -19.19 -5.70 6.27
N VAL A 315 -20.14 -6.33 5.57
CA VAL A 315 -19.94 -7.68 5.02
C VAL A 315 -18.83 -7.69 3.96
N GLN A 316 -18.78 -6.70 3.07
CA GLN A 316 -17.72 -6.59 2.08
C GLN A 316 -16.34 -6.39 2.72
N ARG A 317 -16.25 -5.58 3.79
CA ARG A 317 -15.02 -5.44 4.59
C ARG A 317 -14.62 -6.76 5.24
N LEU A 318 -15.57 -7.52 5.80
CA LEU A 318 -15.31 -8.85 6.36
C LEU A 318 -14.77 -9.84 5.30
N VAL A 319 -15.30 -9.80 4.08
CA VAL A 319 -14.81 -10.61 2.97
C VAL A 319 -13.40 -10.18 2.56
N ALA A 320 -13.14 -8.87 2.44
CA ALA A 320 -11.81 -8.36 2.10
C ALA A 320 -10.75 -8.71 3.15
N VAL A 321 -11.14 -8.75 4.44
CA VAL A 321 -10.23 -9.05 5.57
C VAL A 321 -10.23 -10.55 5.94
N LYS A 322 -11.00 -11.39 5.24
CA LYS A 322 -11.13 -12.83 5.53
C LYS A 322 -9.77 -13.55 5.59
N GLU A 323 -8.94 -13.36 4.56
CA GLU A 323 -7.63 -14.03 4.49
C GLU A 323 -6.71 -13.61 5.63
N LEU A 324 -6.74 -12.33 6.00
CA LEU A 324 -5.97 -11.81 7.13
C LEU A 324 -6.45 -12.42 8.46
N HIS A 325 -7.77 -12.51 8.68
CA HIS A 325 -8.33 -13.16 9.87
C HIS A 325 -7.97 -14.65 9.93
N GLU A 326 -7.99 -15.36 8.80
CA GLU A 326 -7.60 -16.77 8.73
C GLU A 326 -6.11 -16.95 9.07
N GLN A 327 -5.24 -16.10 8.54
CA GLN A 327 -3.81 -16.09 8.90
C GLN A 327 -3.59 -15.78 10.39
N ALA A 328 -4.32 -14.82 10.96
CA ALA A 328 -4.23 -14.51 12.38
C ALA A 328 -4.66 -15.68 13.27
N MET A 329 -5.69 -16.43 12.86
CA MET A 329 -6.12 -17.65 13.55
C MET A 329 -5.03 -18.73 13.49
N GLN A 330 -4.45 -18.97 12.31
CA GLN A 330 -3.35 -19.93 12.15
C GLN A 330 -2.11 -19.53 12.97
N PHE A 331 -1.81 -18.24 13.03
CA PHE A 331 -0.73 -17.71 13.86
C PHE A 331 -0.95 -18.01 15.35
N GLY A 332 -2.16 -17.81 15.86
CA GLY A 332 -2.52 -18.16 17.23
C GLY A 332 -2.31 -19.64 17.54
N GLN A 333 -2.68 -20.54 16.62
CA GLN A 333 -2.43 -21.98 16.76
C GLN A 333 -0.96 -22.35 16.69
N LEU A 334 -0.21 -21.71 15.78
CA LEU A 334 1.24 -21.93 15.67
C LEU A 334 1.95 -21.48 16.95
N LEU A 335 1.51 -20.37 17.56
CA LEU A 335 2.10 -19.84 18.79
C LEU A 335 1.88 -20.80 19.97
N THR A 336 0.68 -21.36 20.13
CA THR A 336 0.41 -22.35 21.18
C THR A 336 1.18 -23.65 20.97
N HIS A 337 1.32 -24.09 19.72
CA HIS A 337 2.16 -25.24 19.38
C HIS A 337 3.64 -24.96 19.69
N LEU A 338 4.14 -23.77 19.35
CA LEU A 338 5.51 -23.36 19.64
C LEU A 338 5.76 -23.35 21.16
N ASP A 339 4.88 -22.74 21.96
CA ASP A 339 4.99 -22.73 23.42
C ASP A 339 5.04 -24.16 23.99
N THR A 340 4.16 -25.05 23.51
CA THR A 340 4.14 -26.47 23.91
C THR A 340 5.46 -27.17 23.57
N THR A 341 5.98 -26.97 22.35
CA THR A 341 7.27 -27.56 21.95
C THR A 341 8.43 -26.99 22.76
N GLN A 342 8.40 -25.71 23.09
CA GLN A 342 9.43 -25.06 23.91
C GLN A 342 9.43 -25.61 25.34
N GLN A 343 8.25 -25.82 25.94
CA GLN A 343 8.12 -26.47 27.24
C GLN A 343 8.66 -27.91 27.21
N MET A 344 8.37 -28.67 26.15
CA MET A 344 8.88 -30.04 25.96
C MET A 344 10.41 -30.08 25.86
N ILE A 345 11.00 -29.17 25.06
CA ILE A 345 12.46 -29.05 24.93
C ILE A 345 13.09 -28.67 26.26
N ASN A 346 12.49 -27.74 27.01
CA ASN A 346 13.00 -27.32 28.32
C ASN A 346 12.99 -28.50 29.32
N ASN A 347 11.93 -29.30 29.33
CA ASN A 347 11.88 -30.52 30.15
C ASN A 347 12.93 -31.54 29.74
N SER A 348 13.09 -31.81 28.43
CA SER A 348 14.15 -32.70 27.93
C SER A 348 15.56 -32.21 28.29
N LEU A 349 15.78 -30.88 28.27
CA LEU A 349 17.05 -30.28 28.66
C LEU A 349 17.32 -30.45 30.16
N LYS A 350 16.29 -30.37 31.01
CA LYS A 350 16.40 -30.71 32.44
C LYS A 350 16.75 -32.18 32.64
N ASP A 351 16.10 -33.09 31.91
CA ASP A 351 16.38 -34.53 31.98
C ASP A 351 17.80 -34.87 31.51
N ASN A 352 18.29 -34.22 30.47
CA ASN A 352 19.68 -34.38 30.03
C ASN A 352 20.68 -33.88 31.08
N ASN A 353 20.36 -32.79 31.78
CA ASN A 353 21.20 -32.26 32.85
C ASN A 353 21.24 -33.21 34.06
N THR A 354 20.11 -33.79 34.45
CA THR A 354 20.08 -34.79 35.53
C THR A 354 20.86 -36.04 35.13
N LEU A 355 20.73 -36.51 33.89
CA LEU A 355 21.50 -37.65 33.36
C LEU A 355 23.02 -37.36 33.36
N LEU A 356 23.45 -36.18 32.92
CA LEU A 356 24.85 -35.76 32.97
C LEU A 356 25.38 -35.74 34.41
N THR A 357 24.60 -35.21 35.35
CA THR A 357 24.95 -35.19 36.77
C THR A 357 25.09 -36.60 37.32
N GLN A 358 24.18 -37.51 36.93
CA GLN A 358 24.25 -38.91 37.31
C GLN A 358 25.49 -39.59 36.73
N VAL A 359 25.79 -39.41 35.44
CA VAL A 359 26.99 -39.95 34.79
C VAL A 359 28.27 -39.43 35.46
N GLN A 360 28.33 -38.14 35.80
CA GLN A 360 29.45 -37.56 36.52
C GLN A 360 29.63 -38.20 37.91
N GLN A 361 28.54 -38.42 38.63
CA GLN A 361 28.56 -39.11 39.92
C GLN A 361 29.02 -40.57 39.77
N THR A 362 28.48 -41.31 38.80
CA THR A 362 28.88 -42.71 38.55
C THR A 362 30.34 -42.83 38.13
N MET A 363 30.84 -41.90 37.31
CA MET A 363 32.27 -41.84 36.96
C MET A 363 33.16 -41.59 38.18
N LYS A 364 32.73 -40.72 39.10
CA LYS A 364 33.46 -40.45 40.34
C LYS A 364 33.50 -41.69 41.24
N GLU A 365 32.37 -42.36 41.42
CA GLU A 365 32.28 -43.61 42.18
C GLU A 365 33.13 -44.72 41.56
N ASN A 366 33.09 -44.87 40.23
CA ASN A 366 33.91 -45.84 39.51
C ASN A 366 35.42 -45.54 39.65
N LEU A 367 35.82 -44.26 39.60
CA LEU A 367 37.23 -43.88 39.82
C LEU A 367 37.70 -44.25 41.22
N VAL A 368 36.90 -43.98 42.26
CA VAL A 368 37.22 -44.39 43.64
C VAL A 368 37.33 -45.91 43.75
N ALA A 369 36.39 -46.66 43.18
CA ALA A 369 36.45 -48.13 43.18
C ALA A 369 37.70 -48.67 42.44
N VAL A 370 38.10 -48.03 41.35
CA VAL A 370 39.33 -48.38 40.61
C VAL A 370 40.57 -48.07 41.47
N GLU A 371 40.64 -46.92 42.12
CA GLU A 371 41.73 -46.58 43.06
C GLU A 371 41.84 -47.59 44.21
N GLU A 372 40.71 -47.95 44.83
CA GLU A 372 40.66 -48.96 45.90
C GLU A 372 41.13 -50.34 45.40
N ASN A 373 40.69 -50.74 44.20
CA ASN A 373 41.12 -51.99 43.58
C ASN A 373 42.64 -51.99 43.31
N PHE A 374 43.20 -50.90 42.79
CA PHE A 374 44.64 -50.76 42.58
C PHE A 374 45.41 -50.82 43.91
N ALA A 375 44.93 -50.15 44.95
CA ALA A 375 45.54 -50.19 46.28
C ALA A 375 45.54 -51.61 46.87
N ALA A 376 44.43 -52.35 46.72
CA ALA A 376 44.34 -53.74 47.15
C ALA A 376 45.29 -54.65 46.37
N LEU A 377 45.44 -54.43 45.06
CA LEU A 377 46.37 -55.16 44.19
C LEU A 377 47.83 -54.90 44.58
N ASP A 378 48.19 -53.65 44.84
CA ASP A 378 49.52 -53.24 45.29
C ASP A 378 49.87 -53.85 46.66
N GLN A 379 48.91 -53.86 47.60
CA GLN A 379 49.07 -54.57 48.88
C GLN A 379 49.31 -56.07 48.68
N ARG A 380 48.62 -56.71 47.73
CA ARG A 380 48.79 -58.12 47.41
C ARG A 380 50.16 -58.41 46.79
N ILE A 381 50.63 -57.55 45.89
CA ILE A 381 51.97 -57.65 45.29
C ILE A 381 53.05 -57.53 46.38
N LYS A 382 52.92 -56.56 47.29
CA LYS A 382 53.84 -56.39 48.42
C LYS A 382 53.88 -57.60 49.37
N LYS A 383 52.77 -58.32 49.53
CA LYS A 383 52.72 -59.56 50.33
C LYS A 383 53.36 -60.77 49.63
N LEU A 384 53.51 -60.73 48.30
CA LEU A 384 54.16 -61.79 47.52
C LEU A 384 55.65 -61.51 47.30
N SER A 385 56.12 -60.27 47.49
CA SER A 385 57.54 -59.90 47.37
C SER A 385 58.34 -60.08 48.67
N ASN A 386 57.69 -60.47 49.76
CA ASN A 386 58.31 -60.98 51.00
C ASN A 386 58.04 -62.48 51.08
#